data_AF-A0A944KJX0-F1
#
_entry.id   AF-A0A944KJX0-F1
#
_cell.length_a   1.000
_cell.length_b   1.000
_cell.length_c   1.000
_cell.angle_alpha   90.00
_cell.angle_beta   90.00
_cell.angle_gamma   90.00
#
_symmetry.space_group_name_H-M   'P 1'
#
loop_
_entity.id
_entity.type
_entity.pdbx_description
1 polymer ?
#
loop_
_entity_poly.entity_id
_entity_poly.type
_entity_poly.pdbx_seq_one_letter_code
_entity_poly.pdbx_strand_id
1 'polypeptide(L)'
;MTRAPERDGSDRFDELPGALAAVLDPGLDVLDAMDRVIDACVRFTSATEAGIVLADRAGRLHVVASTSERSSDAEEAQLGTAEGPCIDCFRTGNTIDVPDVSTHASTWP
;
A
#
# COMPACT_ATOMS: atom_id res chain seq x y z
N MET A 1 4.59 -13.76 -25.86
CA MET A 1 5.04 -12.92 -24.73
C MET A 1 5.25 -11.51 -25.27
N THR A 2 4.19 -10.70 -25.26
CA THR A 2 4.23 -9.32 -25.75
C THR A 2 4.69 -8.45 -24.60
N ARG A 3 5.92 -7.91 -24.69
CA ARG A 3 6.43 -6.91 -23.74
C ARG A 3 5.43 -5.77 -23.71
N ALA A 4 4.83 -5.50 -22.55
CA ALA A 4 4.01 -4.30 -22.36
C ALA A 4 4.86 -3.09 -22.79
N PRO A 5 4.30 -2.13 -23.54
CA PRO A 5 5.06 -0.97 -23.99
C PRO A 5 5.64 -0.27 -22.76
N GLU A 6 6.96 -0.09 -22.75
CA GLU A 6 7.64 0.74 -21.76
C GLU A 6 7.13 2.17 -21.98
N ARG A 7 6.15 2.59 -21.16
CA ARG A 7 5.63 3.96 -21.16
C ARG A 7 6.76 4.86 -20.68
N ASP A 8 7.00 5.96 -21.38
CA ASP A 8 8.11 6.87 -21.11
C ASP A 8 8.04 7.44 -19.69
N GLY A 9 9.19 7.68 -19.07
CA GLY A 9 9.27 8.24 -17.72
C GLY A 9 8.63 9.62 -17.63
N SER A 10 8.70 10.43 -18.70
CA SER A 10 8.08 11.76 -18.76
C SER A 10 6.55 11.67 -18.76
N ASP A 11 5.96 10.77 -19.55
CA ASP A 11 4.51 10.57 -19.61
C ASP A 11 3.92 10.28 -18.22
N ARG A 12 4.64 9.51 -17.41
CA ARG A 12 4.23 9.16 -16.05
C ARG A 12 4.30 10.37 -15.10
N PHE A 13 5.25 11.28 -15.28
CA PHE A 13 5.27 12.53 -14.50
C PHE A 13 4.14 13.48 -14.91
N ASP A 14 3.78 13.52 -16.19
CA ASP A 14 2.69 14.38 -16.69
C ASP A 14 1.30 13.91 -16.21
N GLU A 15 1.12 12.60 -16.02
CA GLU A 15 -0.12 12.00 -15.52
C GLU A 15 -0.28 12.13 -13.98
N LEU A 16 0.80 12.29 -13.23
CA LEU A 16 0.81 12.29 -11.76
C LEU A 16 -0.04 13.40 -11.11
N PRO A 17 0.00 14.67 -11.55
CA PRO A 17 -0.84 15.73 -10.99
C PRO A 17 -2.34 15.42 -11.07
N GLY A 18 -2.78 14.80 -12.17
CA GLY A 18 -4.17 14.38 -12.35
C GLY A 18 -4.57 13.27 -11.39
N ALA A 19 -3.69 12.28 -11.19
CA ALA A 19 -3.91 11.23 -10.22
C ALA A 19 -3.98 11.77 -8.79
N LEU A 20 -3.09 12.71 -8.42
CA LEU A 20 -3.10 13.35 -7.12
C LEU A 20 -4.38 14.19 -6.91
N ALA A 21 -4.80 14.94 -7.93
CA ALA A 21 -6.06 15.69 -7.86
C ALA A 21 -7.27 14.76 -7.66
N ALA A 22 -7.27 13.59 -8.31
CA ALA A 22 -8.33 12.60 -8.15
C ALA A 22 -8.38 12.01 -6.72
N VAL A 23 -7.24 11.86 -6.05
CA VAL A 23 -7.18 11.41 -4.64
C VAL A 23 -7.69 12.48 -3.67
N LEU A 24 -7.52 13.75 -3.99
CA LEU A 24 -7.88 14.89 -3.13
C LEU A 24 -9.32 15.39 -3.35
N ASP A 25 -10.13 14.64 -4.11
CA ASP A 25 -11.51 15.00 -4.37
C ASP A 25 -12.32 15.01 -3.05
N PRO A 26 -12.88 16.17 -2.63
CA PRO A 26 -13.60 16.28 -1.37
C PRO A 26 -14.93 15.52 -1.35
N GLY A 27 -15.38 15.01 -2.51
CA GLY A 27 -16.55 14.14 -2.60
C GLY A 27 -16.29 12.68 -2.26
N LEU A 28 -15.03 12.27 -2.09
CA LEU A 28 -14.69 10.89 -1.76
C LEU A 28 -14.93 10.58 -0.29
N ASP A 29 -15.42 9.36 -0.04
CA ASP A 29 -15.23 8.77 1.27
C ASP A 29 -13.79 8.26 1.44
N VAL A 30 -13.47 7.82 2.66
CA VAL A 30 -12.11 7.40 3.00
C VAL A 30 -11.69 6.15 2.21
N LEU A 31 -12.59 5.21 1.97
CA LEU A 31 -12.24 3.96 1.28
C LEU A 31 -11.97 4.23 -0.19
N ASP A 32 -12.84 5.00 -0.85
CA ASP A 32 -12.65 5.44 -2.23
C ASP A 32 -11.34 6.24 -2.39
N ALA A 33 -11.01 7.08 -1.42
CA ALA A 33 -9.75 7.82 -1.42
C ALA A 33 -8.54 6.89 -1.29
N MET A 34 -8.57 5.92 -0.38
CA MET A 34 -7.46 4.97 -0.19
C MET A 34 -7.27 4.08 -1.42
N ASP A 35 -8.35 3.63 -2.07
CA ASP A 35 -8.28 2.87 -3.32
C ASP A 35 -7.62 3.68 -4.44
N ARG A 36 -7.91 4.98 -4.55
CA ARG A 36 -7.22 5.86 -5.52
C ARG A 36 -5.76 6.09 -5.17
N VAL A 37 -5.42 6.24 -3.89
CA VAL A 37 -4.03 6.39 -3.42
C VAL A 37 -3.23 5.16 -3.82
N ILE A 38 -3.75 3.97 -3.51
CA ILE A 38 -3.00 2.74 -3.66
C ILE A 38 -2.80 2.36 -5.13
N ASP A 39 -3.81 2.61 -5.97
CA ASP A 39 -3.70 2.47 -7.43
C ASP A 39 -2.62 3.40 -7.99
N ALA A 40 -2.60 4.67 -7.55
CA ALA A 40 -1.57 5.62 -7.94
C ALA A 40 -0.17 5.16 -7.46
N CYS A 41 -0.04 4.65 -6.23
CA CYS A 41 1.25 4.14 -5.72
C CYS A 41 1.82 3.04 -6.62
N VAL A 42 1.02 2.05 -7.02
CA VAL A 42 1.49 0.96 -7.90
C VAL A 42 1.74 1.47 -9.32
N ARG A 43 0.87 2.34 -9.86
CA ARG A 43 1.01 2.90 -11.21
C ARG A 43 2.25 3.80 -11.37
N PHE A 44 2.55 4.62 -10.38
CA PHE A 44 3.59 5.66 -10.47
C PHE A 44 4.94 5.25 -9.88
N THR A 45 5.04 4.12 -9.17
CA THR A 45 6.29 3.59 -8.61
C THR A 45 6.72 2.26 -9.26
N SER A 46 7.71 1.59 -8.68
CA SER A 46 8.11 0.21 -9.06
C SER A 46 7.43 -0.86 -8.18
N ALA A 47 6.52 -0.47 -7.29
CA ALA A 47 5.76 -1.43 -6.49
C ALA A 47 4.95 -2.34 -7.41
N THR A 48 4.93 -3.64 -7.11
CA THR A 48 4.12 -4.61 -7.87
C THR A 48 2.71 -4.72 -7.28
N GLU A 49 2.61 -4.62 -5.97
CA GLU A 49 1.39 -4.70 -5.19
C GLU A 49 1.54 -3.78 -3.96
N ALA A 50 0.43 -3.34 -3.38
CA ALA A 50 0.39 -2.55 -2.16
C ALA A 50 -0.89 -2.83 -1.37
N GLY A 51 -0.80 -2.67 -0.04
CA GLY A 51 -1.92 -2.65 0.91
C GLY A 51 -1.92 -1.36 1.74
N ILE A 52 -3.09 -0.93 2.20
CA ILE A 52 -3.24 0.13 3.20
C ILE A 52 -4.02 -0.42 4.39
N VAL A 53 -3.46 -0.26 5.58
CA VAL A 53 -4.14 -0.50 6.85
C VAL A 53 -4.41 0.81 7.57
N LEU A 54 -5.57 0.91 8.20
CA LEU A 54 -5.96 2.08 8.98
C LEU A 54 -6.49 1.66 10.35
N ALA A 55 -6.08 2.39 11.39
CA ALA A 55 -6.59 2.18 12.73
C ALA A 55 -7.96 2.83 12.89
N ASP A 56 -8.91 2.08 13.45
CA ASP A 56 -10.18 2.64 13.90
C ASP A 56 -10.02 3.45 15.20
N ARG A 57 -11.13 3.97 15.72
CA ARG A 57 -11.14 4.78 16.95
C ARG A 57 -10.66 4.02 18.20
N ALA A 58 -10.73 2.68 18.20
CA ALA A 58 -10.22 1.84 19.28
C ALA A 58 -8.74 1.46 19.07
N GLY A 59 -8.12 1.91 17.99
CA GLY A 59 -6.73 1.58 17.63
C GLY A 59 -6.59 0.21 16.96
N ARG A 60 -7.69 -0.44 16.55
CA ARG A 60 -7.62 -1.70 15.81
C ARG A 60 -7.38 -1.40 14.34
N LEU A 61 -6.36 -2.04 13.78
CA LEU A 61 -6.02 -1.94 12.36
C LEU A 61 -6.97 -2.77 11.51
N HIS A 62 -7.35 -2.22 10.36
CA HIS A 62 -8.15 -2.87 9.34
C HIS A 62 -7.52 -2.63 7.98
N VAL A 63 -7.54 -3.64 7.10
CA VAL A 63 -7.21 -3.43 5.67
C VAL A 63 -8.32 -2.60 5.05
N VAL A 64 -7.96 -1.47 4.44
CA VAL A 64 -8.93 -0.52 3.86
C VAL A 64 -8.78 -0.36 2.36
N ALA A 65 -7.64 -0.73 1.79
CA ALA A 65 -7.41 -0.79 0.36
C ALA A 65 -6.31 -1.81 0.05
N SER A 66 -6.40 -2.47 -1.11
CA SER A 66 -5.42 -3.44 -1.58
C SER A 66 -5.45 -3.51 -3.11
N THR A 67 -4.29 -3.67 -3.73
CA THR A 67 -4.20 -3.84 -5.20
C THR A 67 -4.34 -5.28 -5.67
N SER A 68 -4.28 -6.25 -4.76
CA SER A 68 -4.40 -7.68 -5.07
C SER A 68 -4.94 -8.47 -3.88
N GLU A 69 -5.47 -9.66 -4.13
CA GLU A 69 -5.81 -10.60 -3.05
C GLU A 69 -4.57 -10.94 -2.21
N ARG A 70 -3.42 -11.16 -2.88
CA ARG A 70 -2.15 -11.47 -2.22
C ARG A 70 -1.68 -10.37 -1.24
N SER A 71 -1.82 -9.10 -1.61
CA SER A 71 -1.47 -7.99 -0.72
C SER A 71 -2.47 -7.85 0.43
N SER A 72 -3.76 -8.16 0.20
CA SER A 72 -4.75 -8.25 1.28
C SER A 72 -4.39 -9.36 2.27
N ASP A 73 -4.10 -10.57 1.77
CA ASP A 73 -3.70 -11.73 2.58
C ASP A 73 -2.44 -11.43 3.41
N ALA A 74 -1.48 -10.71 2.84
CA ALA A 74 -0.25 -10.33 3.52
C ALA A 74 -0.51 -9.35 4.69
N GLU A 75 -1.44 -8.39 4.54
CA GLU A 75 -1.83 -7.51 5.63
C GLU A 75 -2.66 -8.25 6.68
N GLU A 76 -3.61 -9.09 6.26
CA GLU A 76 -4.43 -9.91 7.16
C GLU A 76 -3.59 -10.86 8.02
N ALA A 77 -2.54 -11.45 7.46
CA ALA A 77 -1.60 -12.28 8.20
C ALA A 77 -0.91 -11.51 9.34
N GLN A 78 -0.43 -10.29 9.04
CA GLN A 78 0.21 -9.42 10.04
C GLN A 78 -0.79 -8.96 11.11
N LEU A 79 -2.01 -8.61 10.72
CA LEU A 79 -3.08 -8.22 11.64
C LEU A 79 -3.48 -9.40 12.55
N GLY A 80 -3.53 -10.61 12.01
CA GLY A 80 -3.87 -11.84 12.72
C GLY A 80 -2.84 -12.23 13.79
N THR A 81 -1.56 -11.99 13.54
CA THR A 81 -0.48 -12.25 14.52
C THR A 81 -0.17 -11.04 15.41
N ALA A 82 -0.63 -9.85 15.04
CA ALA A 82 -0.22 -8.57 15.63
C ALA A 82 1.31 -8.35 15.60
N GLU A 83 1.94 -8.88 14.56
CA GLU A 83 3.38 -8.82 14.27
C GLU A 83 3.59 -8.57 12.77
N GLY A 84 4.75 -8.02 12.38
CA GLY A 84 5.07 -7.72 10.98
C GLY A 84 5.43 -6.26 10.72
N PRO A 85 5.97 -5.95 9.53
CA PRO A 85 6.46 -4.63 9.18
C PRO A 85 5.40 -3.53 9.25
N CYS A 86 4.15 -3.81 8.84
CA CYS A 86 3.05 -2.84 8.91
C CYS A 86 2.65 -2.54 10.36
N ILE A 87 2.68 -3.56 11.23
CA ILE A 87 2.38 -3.39 12.65
C ILE A 87 3.48 -2.56 13.34
N ASP A 88 4.74 -2.85 13.05
CA ASP A 88 5.86 -2.10 13.61
C ASP A 88 5.93 -0.67 13.09
N CYS A 89 5.60 -0.46 11.81
CA CYS A 89 5.43 0.88 11.22
C CYS A 89 4.35 1.67 11.99
N PHE A 90 3.18 1.07 12.20
CA PHE A 90 2.09 1.71 12.95
C PHE A 90 2.50 2.03 14.40
N ARG A 91 3.14 1.09 15.10
CA ARG A 91 3.53 1.25 16.51
C ARG A 91 4.63 2.31 16.70
N THR A 92 5.59 2.35 15.79
CA THR A 92 6.78 3.21 15.94
C THR A 92 6.62 4.58 15.26
N GLY A 93 5.73 4.68 14.27
CA GLY A 93 5.61 5.85 13.40
C GLY A 93 6.79 6.00 12.43
N ASN A 94 7.65 5.00 12.30
CA ASN A 94 8.81 5.00 11.42
C ASN A 94 8.59 4.13 10.19
N THR A 95 9.22 4.48 9.08
CA THR A 95 9.29 3.61 7.91
C THR A 95 10.06 2.33 8.24
N ILE A 96 9.44 1.18 7.96
CA ILE A 96 10.06 -0.14 8.08
C ILE A 96 10.34 -0.66 6.67
N ASP A 97 11.62 -0.80 6.32
CA ASP A 97 12.06 -1.35 5.03
C ASP A 97 12.61 -2.76 5.24
N VAL A 98 12.07 -3.73 4.50
CA VAL A 98 12.40 -5.15 4.63
C VAL A 98 12.68 -5.69 3.23
N PRO A 99 13.93 -5.60 2.74
CA PRO A 99 14.28 -6.02 1.39
C PRO A 99 14.03 -7.51 1.12
N ASP A 100 14.10 -8.33 2.17
CA ASP A 100 13.76 -9.75 2.14
C ASP A 100 13.12 -10.18 3.46
N VAL A 101 11.80 -10.39 3.43
CA VAL A 101 11.01 -10.80 4.60
C VAL A 101 11.43 -12.16 5.14
N SER A 102 11.96 -13.06 4.30
CA SER A 102 12.37 -14.41 4.73
C SER A 102 13.56 -14.39 5.70
N THR A 103 14.33 -13.30 5.70
CA THR A 103 15.47 -13.10 6.61
C THR A 103 15.06 -12.61 8.00
N HIS A 104 13.78 -12.29 8.22
CA HIS A 104 13.26 -11.70 9.46
C HIS A 104 12.40 -12.67 10.29
N ALA A 105 12.49 -13.98 10.03
CA ALA A 105 11.74 -15.02 10.76
C ALA A 105 12.08 -15.12 12.28
N SER A 106 13.14 -14.45 12.75
CA SER A 106 13.44 -14.32 14.18
C SER A 106 12.77 -13.10 14.84
N THR A 107 12.21 -12.19 14.04
CA THR A 107 11.60 -10.92 14.50
C THR A 107 10.08 -10.99 14.45
N TRP A 108 9.55 -11.55 13.37
CA TRP A 108 8.11 -11.77 13.18
C TRP A 108 7.88 -13.23 12.78
N PRO A 109 6.69 -13.79 13.03
CA PRO A 109 6.39 -15.21 12.84
C PRO A 109 6.38 -15.61 11.37
#